data_AF-A0A1G2F8Q0-F1
#
_entry.id   AF-A0A1G2F8Q0-F1
#
_cell.length_a   1.000
_cell.length_b   1.000
_cell.length_c   1.000
_cell.angle_alpha   90.00
_cell.angle_beta   90.00
_cell.angle_gamma   90.00
#
_symmetry.space_group_name_H-M   'P 1'
#
loop_
_entity.id
_entity.type
_entity.pdbx_description
1 polymer ?
#
loop_
_entity_poly.entity_id
_entity_poly.type
_entity_poly.pdbx_seq_one_letter_code
_entity_poly.pdbx_strand_id
1 'polypeptide(L)'
;MKFGEKFDKFDKSYPAEFYEYDLIGKVDTEHPDYQSELKRYQDLARKSGHKFKGDNNMPVEYAIELARKFQPDKDPAHPKKEFARDIRISVGDFLGLKTDEELERLRFFTCAGREKSPADFHHGIDFFLSFIADDGKEYIVTGDVTRHPEKIKKADFLVEEDVPDPSDDDYDSKKYCDIVENYGKISFEILNNKIKEKKYWEPKI
;
A
#
# COMPACT_ATOMS: atom_id res chain seq x y z
N MET A 1 15.33 -41.59 19.47
CA MET A 1 14.48 -40.47 19.01
C MET A 1 14.22 -39.55 20.20
N LYS A 2 14.80 -38.35 20.21
CA LYS A 2 14.42 -37.28 21.13
C LYS A 2 13.77 -36.19 20.28
N PHE A 3 12.46 -36.08 20.42
CA PHE A 3 11.67 -34.91 20.02
C PHE A 3 12.08 -33.73 20.91
N GLY A 4 12.22 -32.54 20.30
CA GLY A 4 12.30 -31.29 21.05
C GLY A 4 13.41 -30.35 20.59
N GLU A 5 13.27 -29.78 19.39
CA GLU A 5 13.74 -28.42 19.15
C GLU A 5 12.58 -27.66 18.52
N LYS A 6 12.01 -26.74 19.30
CA LYS A 6 11.16 -25.68 18.77
C LYS A 6 12.04 -24.86 17.83
N PHE A 7 11.69 -24.82 16.55
CA PHE A 7 12.28 -23.87 15.62
C PHE A 7 11.77 -22.47 15.99
N ASP A 8 12.43 -21.87 16.98
CA ASP A 8 12.38 -20.44 17.20
C ASP A 8 13.54 -19.85 16.40
N LYS A 9 13.35 -19.72 15.08
CA LYS A 9 14.36 -19.18 14.17
C LYS A 9 13.71 -18.17 13.23
N PHE A 10 13.29 -17.06 13.82
CA PHE A 10 13.28 -15.79 13.12
C PHE A 10 14.69 -15.52 12.61
N ASP A 11 14.88 -15.59 11.30
CA ASP A 11 16.09 -15.10 10.68
C ASP A 11 16.07 -13.56 10.74
N LYS A 12 16.62 -13.00 11.82
CA LYS A 12 16.83 -11.55 12.00
C LYS A 12 17.70 -10.93 10.89
N SER A 13 18.22 -11.72 9.96
CA SER A 13 18.96 -11.21 8.79
C SER A 13 18.07 -10.84 7.60
N TYR A 14 16.78 -11.23 7.56
CA TYR A 14 15.87 -10.80 6.49
C TYR A 14 15.43 -9.36 6.70
N PRO A 15 15.90 -8.39 5.90
CA PRO A 15 15.63 -6.99 6.17
C PRO A 15 14.13 -6.69 5.94
N ALA A 16 13.52 -5.92 6.85
CA ALA A 16 12.07 -5.66 6.82
C ALA A 16 11.54 -5.08 5.49
N GLU A 17 12.38 -4.37 4.71
CA GLU A 17 12.02 -3.88 3.37
C GLU A 17 11.72 -4.99 2.37
N PHE A 18 12.43 -6.12 2.46
CA PHE A 18 12.19 -7.22 1.54
C PHE A 18 10.83 -7.84 1.80
N TYR A 19 10.42 -7.92 3.07
CA TYR A 19 9.08 -8.39 3.41
C TYR A 19 7.97 -7.50 2.84
N GLU A 20 8.11 -6.17 2.94
CA GLU A 20 7.18 -5.23 2.30
C GLU A 20 7.15 -5.47 0.78
N TYR A 21 8.30 -5.57 0.13
CA TYR A 21 8.38 -5.78 -1.33
C TYR A 21 7.84 -7.14 -1.77
N ASP A 22 7.95 -8.17 -0.92
CA ASP A 22 7.42 -9.49 -1.20
C ASP A 22 5.89 -9.48 -1.18
N LEU A 23 5.30 -8.82 -0.19
CA LEU A 23 3.84 -8.75 -0.02
C LEU A 23 3.15 -7.84 -1.02
N ILE A 24 3.68 -6.65 -1.27
CA ILE A 24 2.96 -5.58 -1.99
C ILE A 24 3.72 -5.06 -3.21
N GLY A 25 4.95 -5.53 -3.44
CA GLY A 25 5.78 -5.09 -4.54
C GLY A 25 6.47 -3.76 -4.22
N LYS A 26 7.30 -3.30 -5.16
CA LYS A 26 8.14 -2.10 -4.99
C LYS A 26 7.86 -1.08 -6.09
N VAL A 27 7.75 0.19 -5.74
CA VAL A 27 7.59 1.28 -6.71
C VAL A 27 8.78 1.32 -7.70
N ASP A 28 8.52 1.62 -8.97
CA ASP A 28 9.52 1.67 -10.04
C ASP A 28 10.35 2.97 -10.00
N THR A 29 11.16 3.09 -8.95
CA THR A 29 12.08 4.22 -8.76
C THR A 29 13.27 4.24 -9.73
N GLU A 30 13.42 3.19 -10.53
CA GLU A 30 14.51 3.03 -11.51
C GLU A 30 14.08 3.43 -12.92
N HIS A 31 12.77 3.70 -13.13
CA HIS A 31 12.27 4.25 -14.38
C HIS A 31 13.04 5.51 -14.80
N PRO A 32 13.44 5.65 -16.08
CA PRO A 32 14.26 6.78 -16.55
C PRO A 32 13.70 8.17 -16.19
N ASP A 33 12.37 8.29 -16.20
CA ASP A 33 11.67 9.54 -15.93
C ASP A 33 11.44 9.82 -14.42
N TYR A 34 11.66 8.85 -13.53
CA TYR A 34 11.29 8.94 -12.12
C TYR A 34 11.91 10.17 -11.44
N GLN A 35 13.22 10.36 -11.60
CA GLN A 35 13.96 11.46 -10.98
C GLN A 35 13.50 12.83 -11.51
N SER A 36 13.10 12.90 -12.79
CA SER A 36 12.61 14.13 -13.39
C SER A 36 11.24 14.54 -12.85
N GLU A 37 10.35 13.56 -12.65
CA GLU A 37 9.01 13.76 -12.08
C GLU A 37 9.06 14.05 -10.58
N LEU A 38 9.92 13.34 -9.84
CA LEU A 38 10.21 13.61 -8.44
C LEU A 38 10.59 15.09 -8.27
N LYS A 39 11.55 15.58 -9.06
CA LYS A 39 11.96 16.99 -9.04
C LYS A 39 10.82 17.94 -9.41
N ARG A 40 10.02 17.62 -10.43
CA ARG A 40 8.86 18.43 -10.83
C ARG A 40 7.88 18.62 -9.68
N TYR A 41 7.51 17.54 -8.99
CA TYR A 41 6.60 17.60 -7.85
C TYR A 41 7.19 18.37 -6.66
N GLN A 42 8.48 18.25 -6.39
CA GLN A 42 9.15 19.06 -5.38
C GLN A 42 9.12 20.56 -5.71
N ASP A 43 9.35 20.92 -6.96
CA ASP A 43 9.32 22.31 -7.41
C ASP A 43 7.90 22.89 -7.35
N LEU A 44 6.87 22.10 -7.69
CA LEU A 44 5.47 22.47 -7.49
C LEU A 44 5.16 22.70 -6.01
N ALA A 45 5.58 21.80 -5.14
CA ALA A 45 5.38 21.92 -3.71
C ALA A 45 6.01 23.19 -3.12
N ARG A 46 7.25 23.51 -3.55
CA ARG A 46 7.94 24.76 -3.16
C ARG A 46 7.20 26.00 -3.65
N LYS A 47 6.72 26.00 -4.90
CA LYS A 47 5.96 27.11 -5.50
C LYS A 47 4.64 27.37 -4.78
N SER A 48 3.97 26.32 -4.30
CA SER A 48 2.74 26.42 -3.51
C SER A 48 2.98 26.87 -2.06
N GLY A 49 4.19 27.31 -1.71
CA GLY A 49 4.52 27.90 -0.41
C GLY A 49 4.82 26.87 0.67
N HIS A 50 4.86 25.58 0.34
CA HIS A 50 5.24 24.58 1.31
C HIS A 50 6.76 24.63 1.58
N LYS A 51 7.13 24.62 2.86
CA LYS A 51 8.51 24.60 3.31
C LYS A 51 8.80 23.26 3.96
N PHE A 52 9.75 22.50 3.40
CA PHE A 52 10.18 21.22 3.96
C PHE A 52 11.70 21.19 4.10
N LYS A 53 12.19 20.36 5.03
CA LYS A 53 13.62 20.05 5.17
C LYS A 53 13.91 18.72 4.46
N GLY A 54 14.94 18.68 3.62
CA GLY A 54 15.43 17.47 2.95
C GLY A 54 15.02 17.34 1.48
N ASP A 55 15.81 16.57 0.72
CA ASP A 55 15.74 16.49 -0.74
C ASP A 55 14.60 15.62 -1.29
N ASN A 56 13.80 14.96 -0.43
CA ASN A 56 12.67 14.11 -0.84
C ASN A 56 11.31 14.54 -0.25
N ASN A 57 11.27 15.67 0.47
CA ASN A 57 10.13 16.02 1.29
C ASN A 57 9.09 16.83 0.48
N MET A 58 7.86 16.31 0.38
CA MET A 58 6.76 16.89 -0.40
C MET A 58 5.39 16.57 0.26
N PRO A 59 4.32 17.32 -0.04
CA PRO A 59 2.95 16.98 0.34
C PRO A 59 2.57 15.55 -0.05
N VAL A 60 1.72 14.92 0.77
CA VAL A 60 1.27 13.53 0.57
C VAL A 60 0.58 13.36 -0.79
N GLU A 61 -0.12 14.40 -1.25
CA GLU A 61 -0.80 14.42 -2.54
C GLU A 61 0.17 14.19 -3.69
N TYR A 62 1.29 14.92 -3.73
CA TYR A 62 2.30 14.73 -4.77
C TYR A 62 3.06 13.40 -4.61
N ALA A 63 3.28 12.94 -3.38
CA ALA A 63 3.95 11.67 -3.13
C ALA A 63 3.12 10.48 -3.65
N ILE A 64 1.81 10.49 -3.41
CA ILE A 64 0.88 9.48 -3.93
C ILE A 64 0.80 9.55 -5.45
N GLU A 65 0.71 10.74 -6.06
CA GLU A 65 0.68 10.87 -7.52
C GLU A 65 1.98 10.40 -8.18
N LEU A 66 3.13 10.63 -7.54
CA LEU A 66 4.41 10.08 -8.01
C LEU A 66 4.39 8.55 -7.96
N ALA A 67 3.95 7.95 -6.85
CA ALA A 67 3.84 6.50 -6.73
C ALA A 67 2.89 5.91 -7.79
N ARG A 68 1.72 6.53 -8.01
CA ARG A 68 0.77 6.12 -9.07
C ARG A 68 1.39 6.05 -10.45
N LYS A 69 2.25 7.02 -10.77
CA LYS A 69 2.88 7.13 -12.09
C LYS A 69 3.91 6.01 -12.34
N PHE A 70 4.55 5.52 -11.28
CA PHE A 70 5.67 4.59 -11.37
C PHE A 70 5.37 3.27 -10.65
N GLN A 71 4.25 2.64 -10.98
CA GLN A 71 3.94 1.31 -10.48
C GLN A 71 4.81 0.24 -11.16
N PRO A 72 5.25 -0.80 -10.42
CA PRO A 72 6.01 -1.92 -11.01
C PRO A 72 5.17 -2.71 -12.01
N ASP A 73 3.86 -2.76 -11.77
CA ASP A 73 2.88 -3.39 -12.63
C ASP A 73 2.12 -2.35 -13.45
N LYS A 74 1.87 -2.66 -14.72
CA LYS A 74 1.17 -1.74 -15.64
C LYS A 74 -0.29 -1.52 -15.26
N ASP A 75 -0.89 -2.45 -14.53
CA ASP A 75 -2.32 -2.40 -14.21
C ASP A 75 -2.57 -2.58 -12.70
N PRO A 76 -2.81 -1.47 -11.98
CA PRO A 76 -3.21 -1.46 -10.57
C PRO A 76 -4.54 -2.16 -10.26
N ALA A 77 -5.39 -2.41 -11.26
CA ALA A 77 -6.58 -3.24 -11.08
C ALA A 77 -6.25 -4.74 -11.06
N HIS A 78 -5.05 -5.13 -11.52
CA HIS A 78 -4.61 -6.52 -11.57
C HIS A 78 -3.20 -6.66 -10.97
N PRO A 79 -3.00 -6.35 -9.67
CA PRO A 79 -1.69 -6.44 -9.04
C PRO A 79 -1.18 -7.88 -9.08
N LYS A 80 0.12 -8.07 -9.37
CA LYS A 80 0.69 -9.43 -9.45
C LYS A 80 0.91 -10.09 -8.10
N LYS A 81 1.18 -9.28 -7.08
CA LYS A 81 1.42 -9.76 -5.71
C LYS A 81 0.13 -10.30 -5.10
N GLU A 82 0.23 -11.48 -4.51
CA GLU A 82 -0.95 -12.24 -4.07
C GLU A 82 -1.70 -11.52 -2.97
N PHE A 83 -0.98 -11.05 -1.95
CA PHE A 83 -1.58 -10.28 -0.86
C PHE A 83 -2.26 -8.99 -1.35
N ALA A 84 -1.62 -8.24 -2.26
CA ALA A 84 -2.20 -7.05 -2.87
C ALA A 84 -3.48 -7.35 -3.67
N ARG A 85 -3.48 -8.44 -4.44
CA ARG A 85 -4.63 -8.91 -5.22
C ARG A 85 -5.77 -9.36 -4.32
N ASP A 86 -5.46 -10.16 -3.31
CA ASP A 86 -6.47 -10.82 -2.49
C ASP A 86 -7.10 -9.84 -1.49
N ILE A 87 -6.33 -8.88 -0.96
CA ILE A 87 -6.91 -7.72 -0.23
C ILE A 87 -7.84 -6.92 -1.12
N ARG A 88 -7.46 -6.62 -2.37
CA ARG A 88 -8.32 -5.89 -3.29
C ARG A 88 -9.64 -6.63 -3.52
N ILE A 89 -9.59 -7.95 -3.75
CA ILE A 89 -10.79 -8.78 -3.92
C ILE A 89 -11.66 -8.73 -2.66
N SER A 90 -11.06 -8.95 -1.48
CA SER A 90 -11.72 -8.91 -0.18
C SER A 90 -12.45 -7.56 0.05
N VAL A 91 -11.80 -6.44 -0.24
CA VAL A 91 -12.43 -5.10 -0.17
C VAL A 91 -13.57 -4.97 -1.17
N GLY A 92 -13.41 -5.49 -2.39
CA GLY A 92 -14.45 -5.53 -3.41
C GLY A 92 -15.70 -6.29 -2.96
N ASP A 93 -15.51 -7.44 -2.32
CA ASP A 93 -16.59 -8.25 -1.75
C ASP A 93 -17.36 -7.47 -0.68
N PHE A 94 -16.67 -6.78 0.23
CA PHE A 94 -17.31 -5.95 1.25
C PHE A 94 -18.03 -4.71 0.67
N LEU A 95 -17.49 -4.13 -0.40
CA LEU A 95 -18.15 -3.06 -1.16
C LEU A 95 -19.34 -3.57 -1.98
N GLY A 96 -19.49 -4.88 -2.15
CA GLY A 96 -20.54 -5.50 -2.96
C GLY A 96 -20.33 -5.36 -4.46
N LEU A 97 -19.09 -5.26 -4.92
CA LEU A 97 -18.71 -5.26 -6.34
C LEU A 97 -18.81 -6.69 -6.87
N LYS A 98 -19.68 -6.96 -7.85
CA LYS A 98 -20.04 -8.33 -8.26
C LYS A 98 -19.49 -8.74 -9.62
N THR A 99 -19.04 -7.77 -10.40
CA THR A 99 -18.52 -7.96 -11.75
C THR A 99 -17.07 -7.51 -11.82
N ASP A 100 -16.33 -8.07 -12.78
CA ASP A 100 -14.93 -7.69 -12.99
C ASP A 100 -14.83 -6.19 -13.33
N GLU A 101 -15.76 -5.67 -14.13
CA GLU A 101 -15.83 -4.25 -14.48
C GLU A 101 -16.09 -3.36 -13.25
N GLU A 102 -16.92 -3.79 -12.30
CA GLU A 102 -17.13 -3.06 -11.05
C GLU A 102 -15.87 -3.08 -10.18
N LEU A 103 -15.19 -4.22 -10.13
CA LEU A 103 -13.98 -4.42 -9.35
C LEU A 103 -12.79 -3.61 -9.91
N GLU A 104 -12.72 -3.36 -11.22
CA GLU A 104 -11.72 -2.48 -11.85
C GLU A 104 -11.70 -1.04 -11.32
N ARG A 105 -12.80 -0.59 -10.70
CA ARG A 105 -12.90 0.71 -10.02
C ARG A 105 -12.09 0.75 -8.73
N LEU A 106 -11.79 -0.41 -8.16
CA LEU A 106 -10.90 -0.58 -7.02
C LEU A 106 -9.51 -0.96 -7.53
N ARG A 107 -8.49 -0.23 -7.12
CA ARG A 107 -7.11 -0.38 -7.59
C ARG A 107 -6.15 -0.40 -6.41
N PHE A 108 -5.14 -1.25 -6.50
CA PHE A 108 -4.07 -1.35 -5.51
C PHE A 108 -2.80 -0.72 -6.05
N PHE A 109 -2.18 0.15 -5.26
CA PHE A 109 -0.92 0.78 -5.61
C PHE A 109 0.11 0.56 -4.50
N THR A 110 1.31 0.15 -4.88
CA THR A 110 2.45 0.13 -3.95
C THR A 110 3.15 1.48 -3.94
N CYS A 111 3.53 1.89 -2.75
CA CYS A 111 4.41 3.00 -2.46
C CYS A 111 5.74 2.53 -1.88
N ALA A 112 5.90 1.23 -1.59
CA ALA A 112 7.06 0.68 -0.92
C ALA A 112 8.33 0.91 -1.75
N GLY A 113 9.33 1.53 -1.15
CA GLY A 113 10.57 1.93 -1.82
C GLY A 113 11.55 2.68 -0.92
N ARG A 114 11.26 2.75 0.38
CA ARG A 114 11.97 3.48 1.43
C ARG A 114 12.41 4.85 0.95
N GLU A 115 13.68 5.20 1.15
CA GLU A 115 14.26 6.51 0.88
C GLU A 115 14.05 7.00 -0.56
N LYS A 116 13.81 6.08 -1.51
CA LYS A 116 13.54 6.42 -2.91
C LYS A 116 12.09 6.79 -3.17
N SER A 117 11.16 6.38 -2.31
CA SER A 117 9.73 6.67 -2.38
C SER A 117 9.33 7.70 -1.31
N PRO A 118 8.97 8.94 -1.69
CA PRO A 118 8.50 9.94 -0.74
C PRO A 118 7.27 9.51 0.07
N ALA A 119 6.38 8.69 -0.52
CA ALA A 119 5.17 8.21 0.14
C ALA A 119 5.50 7.28 1.32
N ASP A 120 6.38 6.31 1.11
CA ASP A 120 6.89 5.41 2.14
C ASP A 120 7.76 6.20 3.14
N PHE A 121 8.86 6.81 2.68
CA PHE A 121 9.85 7.37 3.59
C PHE A 121 9.35 8.53 4.45
N HIS A 122 8.58 9.45 3.89
CA HIS A 122 8.14 10.64 4.60
C HIS A 122 6.75 10.51 5.20
N HIS A 123 5.84 9.87 4.46
CA HIS A 123 4.44 9.76 4.87
C HIS A 123 4.12 8.42 5.53
N GLY A 124 5.04 7.45 5.56
CA GLY A 124 4.81 6.13 6.16
C GLY A 124 3.63 5.43 5.49
N ILE A 125 3.59 5.49 4.16
CA ILE A 125 2.56 4.85 3.33
C ILE A 125 3.27 3.86 2.43
N ASP A 126 3.07 2.57 2.67
CA ASP A 126 3.67 1.50 1.88
C ASP A 126 2.77 1.09 0.73
N PHE A 127 1.48 1.23 0.88
CA PHE A 127 0.51 1.03 -0.18
C PHE A 127 -0.75 1.86 0.04
N PHE A 128 -1.57 1.95 -1.00
CA PHE A 128 -2.92 2.44 -0.86
C PHE A 128 -3.88 1.76 -1.84
N LEU A 129 -5.14 1.65 -1.43
CA LEU A 129 -6.25 1.27 -2.28
C LEU A 129 -6.98 2.54 -2.73
N SER A 130 -7.24 2.65 -4.02
CA SER A 130 -8.04 3.70 -4.64
C SER A 130 -9.35 3.11 -5.14
N PHE A 131 -10.46 3.74 -4.79
CA PHE A 131 -11.79 3.35 -5.22
C PHE A 131 -12.51 4.52 -5.89
N ILE A 132 -12.95 4.32 -7.14
CA ILE A 132 -13.81 5.27 -7.84
C ILE A 132 -15.28 4.89 -7.59
N ALA A 133 -15.97 5.68 -6.79
CA ALA A 133 -17.37 5.44 -6.45
C ALA A 133 -18.32 5.80 -7.60
N ASP A 134 -19.60 5.45 -7.46
CA ASP A 134 -20.64 5.69 -8.48
C ASP A 134 -20.85 7.19 -8.77
N ASP A 135 -20.51 8.07 -7.83
CA ASP A 135 -20.55 9.52 -8.01
C ASP A 135 -19.35 10.07 -8.80
N GLY A 136 -18.46 9.20 -9.27
CA GLY A 136 -17.23 9.53 -9.99
C GLY A 136 -16.13 10.10 -9.11
N LYS A 137 -16.30 10.12 -7.78
CA LYS A 137 -15.27 10.57 -6.84
C LYS A 137 -14.35 9.42 -6.47
N GLU A 138 -13.07 9.76 -6.33
CA GLU A 138 -12.05 8.83 -5.89
C GLU A 138 -11.89 8.88 -4.37
N TYR A 139 -11.77 7.72 -3.74
CA TYR A 139 -11.51 7.58 -2.31
C TYR A 139 -10.28 6.71 -2.12
N ILE A 140 -9.38 7.12 -1.21
CA ILE A 140 -8.16 6.39 -0.93
C ILE A 140 -8.15 5.92 0.53
N VAL A 141 -7.71 4.69 0.75
CA VAL A 141 -7.25 4.20 2.05
C VAL A 141 -5.77 3.81 1.97
N THR A 142 -4.97 4.25 2.93
CA THR A 142 -3.51 4.02 2.99
C THR A 142 -3.16 2.97 4.05
N GLY A 143 -2.15 2.16 3.76
CA GLY A 143 -1.62 1.15 4.68
C GLY A 143 -0.10 1.21 4.80
N ASP A 144 0.42 0.78 5.95
CA ASP A 144 1.84 0.60 6.27
C ASP A 144 2.02 -0.84 6.77
N VAL A 145 2.95 -1.58 6.14
CA VAL A 145 3.25 -2.96 6.46
C VAL A 145 4.43 -2.94 7.43
N THR A 146 4.21 -3.41 8.65
CA THR A 146 5.23 -3.37 9.68
C THR A 146 5.38 -4.69 10.40
N ARG A 147 6.64 -5.12 10.58
CA ARG A 147 7.01 -6.20 11.51
C ARG A 147 7.22 -5.68 12.95
N HIS A 148 7.03 -4.39 13.16
CA HIS A 148 7.30 -3.66 14.41
C HIS A 148 6.06 -2.83 14.79
N PRO A 149 5.14 -3.37 15.60
CA PRO A 149 3.88 -2.70 15.96
C PRO A 149 4.09 -1.44 16.82
N GLU A 150 5.29 -1.25 17.38
CA GLU A 150 5.68 -0.04 18.11
C GLU A 150 5.92 1.21 17.22
N LYS A 151 5.81 1.08 15.88
CA LYS A 151 5.96 2.22 14.95
C LYS A 151 4.85 3.26 15.15
N ILE A 152 5.20 4.53 14.94
CA ILE A 152 4.22 5.62 14.90
C ILE A 152 3.41 5.49 13.60
N LYS A 153 2.12 5.21 13.74
CA LYS A 153 1.16 5.12 12.64
C LYS A 153 1.00 6.47 11.93
N LYS A 154 1.32 6.51 10.62
CA LYS A 154 1.05 7.64 9.71
C LYS A 154 0.00 7.33 8.64
N ALA A 155 -0.09 6.07 8.21
CA ALA A 155 -1.14 5.56 7.32
C ALA A 155 -2.51 5.41 8.04
N ASP A 156 -3.57 5.15 7.28
CA ASP A 156 -4.91 4.92 7.85
C ASP A 156 -4.97 3.64 8.70
N PHE A 157 -4.16 2.62 8.40
CA PHE A 157 -4.01 1.40 9.21
C PHE A 157 -2.61 0.76 9.05
N LEU A 158 -2.27 -0.13 10.00
CA LEU A 158 -1.03 -0.91 9.98
C LEU A 158 -1.35 -2.38 9.71
N VAL A 159 -0.55 -3.02 8.87
CA VAL A 159 -0.50 -4.49 8.72
C VAL A 159 0.61 -4.99 9.63
N GLU A 160 0.25 -5.41 10.84
CA GLU A 160 1.17 -5.79 11.92
C GLU A 160 1.43 -7.30 11.97
N GLU A 161 0.58 -8.09 11.30
CA GLU A 161 0.67 -9.54 11.31
C GLU A 161 1.70 -10.05 10.29
N ASP A 162 2.40 -11.12 10.68
CA ASP A 162 3.23 -11.88 9.75
C ASP A 162 2.31 -12.67 8.81
N VAL A 163 2.20 -12.17 7.58
CA VAL A 163 1.36 -12.68 6.50
C VAL A 163 2.06 -13.92 5.94
N PRO A 164 1.45 -15.12 6.03
CA PRO A 164 2.04 -16.33 5.45
C PRO A 164 2.28 -16.17 3.94
N ASP A 165 3.43 -16.62 3.45
CA ASP A 165 3.70 -16.65 2.01
C ASP A 165 3.11 -17.93 1.40
N PRO A 166 2.21 -17.85 0.40
CA PRO A 166 1.65 -19.03 -0.25
C PRO A 166 2.67 -19.91 -0.99
N SER A 167 3.90 -19.43 -1.17
CA SER A 167 5.01 -20.19 -1.74
C SER A 167 5.84 -20.96 -0.70
N ASP A 168 5.60 -20.77 0.60
CA ASP A 168 6.31 -21.47 1.68
C ASP A 168 5.79 -22.90 1.89
N ASP A 169 6.70 -23.82 2.23
CA ASP A 169 6.38 -25.24 2.48
C ASP A 169 5.44 -25.45 3.69
N ASP A 170 5.41 -24.51 4.63
CA ASP A 170 4.56 -24.51 5.84
C ASP A 170 3.41 -23.48 5.77
N TYR A 171 3.00 -23.11 4.56
CA TYR A 171 1.91 -22.16 4.31
C TYR A 171 0.62 -22.48 5.09
N ASP A 172 0.29 -21.60 6.05
CA ASP A 172 -0.98 -21.61 6.76
C ASP A 172 -2.05 -20.83 5.96
N SER A 173 -2.68 -21.53 5.02
CA SER A 173 -3.76 -20.98 4.19
C SER A 173 -4.91 -20.37 4.98
N LYS A 174 -5.23 -20.94 6.16
CA LYS A 174 -6.33 -20.42 6.98
C LYS A 174 -5.93 -19.07 7.58
N LYS A 175 -4.76 -18.99 8.20
CA LYS A 175 -4.23 -17.74 8.75
C LYS A 175 -4.11 -16.67 7.66
N TYR A 176 -3.65 -17.03 6.46
CA TYR A 176 -3.58 -16.11 5.33
C TYR A 176 -4.95 -15.54 4.96
N CYS A 177 -5.96 -16.40 4.77
CA CYS A 177 -7.32 -15.97 4.47
C CYS A 177 -7.91 -15.09 5.57
N ASP A 178 -7.72 -15.45 6.84
CA ASP A 178 -8.19 -14.67 7.99
C ASP A 178 -7.56 -13.27 8.01
N ILE A 179 -6.26 -13.16 7.70
CA ILE A 179 -5.54 -11.88 7.58
C ILE A 179 -6.08 -11.04 6.42
N VAL A 180 -6.26 -11.62 5.23
CA VAL A 180 -6.79 -10.94 4.04
C VAL A 180 -8.22 -10.44 4.28
N GLU A 181 -9.06 -11.25 4.90
CA GLU A 181 -10.43 -10.87 5.26
C GLU A 181 -10.42 -9.73 6.28
N ASN A 182 -9.58 -9.82 7.33
CA ASN A 182 -9.48 -8.79 8.36
C ASN A 182 -9.04 -7.44 7.79
N TYR A 183 -7.95 -7.39 7.03
CA TYR A 183 -7.45 -6.14 6.45
C TYR A 183 -8.33 -5.63 5.31
N GLY A 184 -9.00 -6.51 4.58
CA GLY A 184 -10.04 -6.12 3.63
C GLY A 184 -11.22 -5.44 4.33
N LYS A 185 -11.69 -5.98 5.45
CA LYS A 185 -12.75 -5.38 6.25
C LYS A 185 -12.34 -4.02 6.82
N ILE A 186 -11.14 -3.90 7.40
CA ILE A 186 -10.60 -2.62 7.91
C ILE A 186 -10.56 -1.57 6.79
N SER A 187 -10.03 -1.94 5.63
CA SER A 187 -9.94 -1.08 4.46
C SER A 187 -11.32 -0.62 4.00
N PHE A 188 -12.29 -1.54 3.92
CA PHE A 188 -13.68 -1.24 3.60
C PHE A 188 -14.31 -0.26 4.61
N GLU A 189 -14.16 -0.49 5.91
CA GLU A 189 -14.74 0.37 6.94
C GLU A 189 -14.21 1.81 6.83
N ILE A 190 -12.91 1.97 6.58
CA ILE A 190 -12.29 3.28 6.36
C ILE A 190 -12.81 3.93 5.09
N LEU A 191 -12.83 3.21 3.96
CA LEU A 191 -13.35 3.71 2.69
C LEU A 191 -14.82 4.14 2.80
N ASN A 192 -15.66 3.30 3.41
CA ASN A 192 -17.08 3.58 3.61
C ASN A 192 -17.29 4.83 4.49
N ASN A 193 -16.48 5.02 5.53
CA ASN A 193 -16.52 6.24 6.34
C ASN A 193 -16.11 7.47 5.52
N LYS A 194 -15.04 7.39 4.72
CA LYS A 194 -14.62 8.48 3.82
C LYS A 194 -15.71 8.83 2.80
N ILE A 195 -16.41 7.84 2.25
CA ILE A 195 -17.56 8.03 1.34
C ILE A 195 -18.70 8.78 2.05
N LYS A 196 -19.12 8.31 3.23
CA LYS A 196 -20.18 8.95 4.03
C LYS A 196 -19.84 10.39 4.40
N GLU A 197 -18.57 10.66 4.73
CA GLU A 197 -18.08 11.98 5.08
C GLU A 197 -17.74 12.85 3.86
N LYS A 198 -17.88 12.31 2.64
CA LYS A 198 -17.48 12.97 1.39
C LYS A 198 -16.03 13.47 1.40
N LYS A 199 -15.14 12.71 2.05
CA LYS A 199 -13.68 12.94 2.06
C LYS A 199 -13.04 12.24 0.88
N TYR A 200 -13.34 12.71 -0.32
CA TYR A 200 -12.76 12.18 -1.55
C TYR A 200 -11.35 12.75 -1.77
N TRP A 201 -10.54 12.01 -2.52
CA TRP A 201 -9.21 12.40 -2.96
C TRP A 201 -9.32 13.50 -4.01
N GLU A 202 -8.67 14.63 -3.74
CA GLU A 202 -8.50 15.74 -4.68
C GLU A 202 -7.00 15.95 -4.89
N PRO A 203 -6.41 15.38 -5.96
CA PRO A 203 -5.01 15.63 -6.23
C PRO A 203 -4.85 17.12 -6.58
N LYS A 204 -4.02 17.83 -5.80
CA LYS A 204 -3.67 19.23 -6.07
C LYS A 204 -2.59 19.25 -7.15
N ILE A 205 -2.97 19.14 -8.43
CA ILE A 205 -2.04 19.17 -9.57
C ILE A 205 -1.95 20.59 -10.15
#